data_AF-A0A8S4A8N1-F1
#
_entry.id   AF-A0A8S4A8N1-F1
#
_cell.length_a   1.000
_cell.length_b   1.000
_cell.length_c   1.000
_cell.angle_alpha   90.00
_cell.angle_beta   90.00
_cell.angle_gamma   90.00
#
_symmetry.space_group_name_H-M   'P 1'
#
loop_
_entity.id
_entity.type
_entity.pdbx_description
1 polymer ?
#
loop_
_entity_poly.entity_id
_entity_poly.type
_entity_poly.pdbx_seq_one_letter_code
_entity_poly.pdbx_strand_id
1 'polypeptide(L)'
;RVFVVLLLLLLFGGHVRGQARNDTGQGRVECQQVLMKEVYTCVSGQGIDFNAFLEMVSGGKDTQNGTNPAAASPPATTASTTGEANLSKEKICSPRQEIMACIVKAAQSIFKDSPCVAVKEDATLNDQHFLLKEQLEAIIGQYDVFCAHPCRISLLDDMRACYSKNDLDPQLFMTADSSGPVIGATAYEVEEFCQHSESLYTCLRQSRDDCQESHVVLSSIGLDLDLMNKGVQVLCADKPAYLQSLGCFDSHTKEVEHCQSIKYRTILAMVIKARTQSWTEEQYYQEVCGVILSHIQCDLTAWEAKGDEDCTETTLNLKRKLHCTLIPKQCQTSHNATVAEVCTMQGRSTGVKVIQHWVFVILLSFLLVRSAEEYSLN
;
A
#
# COMPACT_ATOMS: atom_id res chain seq x y z
N ARG A 1 -2.97 10.55 -34.97
CA ARG A 1 -3.63 9.85 -33.84
C ARG A 1 -3.54 10.64 -32.54
N VAL A 2 -2.40 11.26 -32.21
CA VAL A 2 -2.21 12.26 -31.12
C VAL A 2 -3.44 13.13 -30.79
N PHE A 3 -4.08 13.74 -31.81
CA PHE A 3 -5.27 14.60 -31.64
C PHE A 3 -6.47 13.91 -30.96
N VAL A 4 -6.57 12.58 -31.00
CA VAL A 4 -7.64 11.79 -30.34
C VAL A 4 -7.32 11.54 -28.86
N VAL A 5 -6.04 11.43 -28.49
CA VAL A 5 -5.62 11.31 -27.08
C VAL A 5 -5.87 12.64 -26.34
N LEU A 6 -5.56 13.76 -27.01
CA LEU A 6 -5.92 15.10 -26.52
C LEU A 6 -7.45 15.24 -26.37
N LEU A 7 -8.22 14.68 -27.32
CA LEU A 7 -9.69 14.68 -27.25
C LEU A 7 -10.21 13.82 -26.09
N LEU A 8 -9.60 12.66 -25.80
CA LEU A 8 -10.02 11.79 -24.69
C LEU A 8 -9.75 12.43 -23.32
N LEU A 9 -8.62 13.11 -23.14
CA LEU A 9 -8.33 13.89 -21.94
C LEU A 9 -9.34 15.04 -21.73
N LEU A 10 -9.88 15.61 -22.81
CA LEU A 10 -10.96 16.61 -22.76
C LEU A 10 -12.35 15.99 -22.52
N LEU A 11 -12.62 14.81 -23.10
CA LEU A 11 -13.93 14.14 -23.02
C LEU A 11 -14.24 13.56 -21.65
N PHE A 12 -13.24 13.03 -20.92
CA PHE A 12 -13.44 12.60 -19.52
C PHE A 12 -13.66 13.77 -18.56
N GLY A 13 -13.30 15.00 -18.93
CA GLY A 13 -13.73 16.23 -18.23
C GLY A 13 -15.16 16.68 -18.57
N GLY A 14 -15.90 15.95 -19.42
CA GLY A 14 -16.97 16.50 -20.27
C GLY A 14 -18.40 16.04 -20.02
N HIS A 15 -18.80 15.59 -18.81
CA HIS A 15 -20.21 15.26 -18.54
C HIS A 15 -20.81 15.62 -17.17
N VAL A 16 -20.46 16.80 -16.63
CA VAL A 16 -21.29 17.44 -15.57
C VAL A 16 -22.28 18.41 -16.23
N ARG A 17 -23.54 17.99 -16.37
CA ARG A 17 -24.60 18.77 -17.01
C ARG A 17 -25.27 19.73 -15.98
N GLY A 18 -24.50 20.73 -15.53
CA GLY A 18 -24.93 21.77 -14.58
C GLY A 18 -24.89 23.19 -15.17
N GLN A 19 -25.73 24.10 -14.67
CA GLN A 19 -25.94 25.41 -15.29
C GLN A 19 -24.86 26.46 -14.95
N ALA A 20 -24.24 26.99 -16.02
CA ALA A 20 -23.81 28.37 -16.22
C ALA A 20 -23.33 29.21 -15.00
N ARG A 21 -22.00 29.31 -14.85
CA ARG A 21 -21.33 30.54 -14.38
C ARG A 21 -19.96 30.64 -15.04
N ASN A 22 -19.68 31.74 -15.74
CA ASN A 22 -18.85 31.69 -16.95
C ASN A 22 -17.35 32.02 -16.79
N ASP A 23 -16.87 32.27 -15.56
CA ASP A 23 -15.54 32.84 -15.31
C ASP A 23 -14.50 31.84 -14.73
N THR A 24 -14.84 30.56 -14.58
CA THR A 24 -13.95 29.56 -13.92
C THR A 24 -13.26 28.58 -14.87
N GLY A 25 -13.58 28.60 -16.16
CA GLY A 25 -13.03 27.63 -17.13
C GLY A 25 -11.57 27.85 -17.50
N GLN A 26 -11.09 29.10 -17.51
CA GLN A 26 -9.81 29.44 -18.12
C GLN A 26 -8.58 28.97 -17.31
N GLY A 27 -8.55 29.26 -16.00
CA GLY A 27 -7.44 28.82 -15.13
C GLY A 27 -7.27 27.30 -15.05
N ARG A 28 -8.35 26.51 -15.19
CA ARG A 28 -8.27 25.03 -15.21
C ARG A 28 -7.43 24.51 -16.39
N VAL A 29 -7.46 25.20 -17.52
CA VAL A 29 -6.67 24.84 -18.70
C VAL A 29 -5.20 25.22 -18.51
N GLU A 30 -4.93 26.40 -17.94
CA GLU A 30 -3.58 26.89 -17.65
C GLU A 30 -2.82 25.94 -16.73
N CYS A 31 -3.44 25.46 -15.65
CA CYS A 31 -2.82 24.57 -14.68
C CYS A 31 -2.41 23.20 -15.25
N GLN A 32 -3.26 22.59 -16.07
CA GLN A 32 -2.92 21.34 -16.76
C GLN A 32 -1.80 21.57 -17.79
N GLN A 33 -1.78 22.72 -18.48
CA GLN A 33 -0.70 23.07 -19.41
C GLN A 33 0.65 23.27 -18.70
N VAL A 34 0.66 23.90 -17.51
CA VAL A 34 1.87 24.03 -16.69
C VAL A 34 2.36 22.63 -16.28
N LEU A 35 1.50 21.77 -15.74
CA LEU A 35 1.90 20.40 -15.36
C LEU A 35 2.49 19.62 -16.55
N MET A 36 1.81 19.61 -17.70
CA MET A 36 2.30 18.90 -18.89
C MET A 36 3.61 19.50 -19.45
N LYS A 37 3.84 20.82 -19.31
CA LYS A 37 5.10 21.48 -19.68
C LYS A 37 6.25 21.07 -18.77
N GLU A 38 6.01 20.91 -17.47
CA GLU A 38 7.05 20.44 -16.55
C GLU A 38 7.35 18.95 -16.77
N VAL A 39 6.33 18.10 -17.00
CA VAL A 39 6.53 16.70 -17.43
C VAL A 39 7.33 16.63 -18.73
N TYR A 40 7.01 17.45 -19.75
CA TYR A 40 7.81 17.59 -20.97
C TYR A 40 9.27 17.93 -20.67
N THR A 41 9.51 18.85 -19.75
CA THR A 41 10.86 19.33 -19.39
C THR A 41 11.65 18.23 -18.68
N CYS A 42 11.04 17.51 -17.74
CA CYS A 42 11.65 16.37 -17.05
C CYS A 42 12.01 15.22 -17.99
N VAL A 43 11.10 14.84 -18.90
CA VAL A 43 11.31 13.74 -19.86
C VAL A 43 12.35 14.12 -20.92
N SER A 44 12.21 15.30 -21.53
CA SER A 44 13.12 15.77 -22.60
C SER A 44 14.53 16.05 -22.07
N GLY A 45 14.65 16.44 -20.80
CA GLY A 45 15.94 16.64 -20.13
C GLY A 45 16.81 15.37 -20.05
N GLN A 46 16.20 14.18 -20.14
CA GLN A 46 16.88 12.88 -20.18
C GLN A 46 17.07 12.34 -21.62
N GLY A 47 16.81 13.14 -22.65
CA GLY A 47 17.00 12.75 -24.04
C GLY A 47 15.99 11.69 -24.55
N ILE A 48 14.83 11.59 -23.89
CA ILE A 48 13.66 10.82 -24.33
C ILE A 48 12.77 11.72 -25.18
N ASP A 49 12.25 11.21 -26.31
CA ASP A 49 11.24 11.95 -27.08
C ASP A 49 9.90 11.96 -26.32
N PHE A 50 9.33 13.14 -26.14
CA PHE A 50 8.11 13.32 -25.37
C PHE A 50 6.86 12.73 -26.05
N ASN A 51 6.82 12.62 -27.38
CA ASN A 51 5.69 11.98 -28.06
C ASN A 51 5.73 10.47 -27.85
N ALA A 52 6.91 9.85 -27.94
CA ALA A 52 7.10 8.45 -27.56
C ALA A 52 6.72 8.22 -26.09
N PHE A 53 7.13 9.10 -25.16
CA PHE A 53 6.69 9.05 -23.76
C PHE A 53 5.17 9.08 -23.61
N LEU A 54 4.49 10.04 -24.28
CA LEU A 54 3.04 10.15 -24.25
C LEU A 54 2.34 8.93 -24.89
N GLU A 55 2.85 8.37 -25.97
CA GLU A 55 2.29 7.17 -26.60
C GLU A 55 2.45 5.93 -25.71
N MET A 56 3.53 5.81 -24.93
CA MET A 56 3.70 4.73 -23.95
C MET A 56 2.74 4.85 -22.76
N VAL A 57 2.64 6.02 -22.11
CA VAL A 57 1.73 6.17 -20.96
C VAL A 57 0.27 6.06 -21.40
N SER A 58 -0.13 6.71 -22.51
CA SER A 58 -1.52 6.64 -22.99
C SER A 58 -1.91 5.31 -23.64
N GLY A 59 -0.94 4.55 -24.17
CA GLY A 59 -1.18 3.27 -24.86
C GLY A 59 -1.31 2.05 -23.94
N GLY A 60 -0.98 2.15 -22.65
CA GLY A 60 -0.82 1.01 -21.72
C GLY A 60 -2.05 0.15 -21.41
N LYS A 61 -3.18 0.31 -22.11
CA LYS A 61 -4.38 -0.53 -21.94
C LYS A 61 -4.39 -1.79 -22.79
N ASP A 62 -3.83 -1.75 -24.00
CA ASP A 62 -3.95 -2.88 -24.94
C ASP A 62 -3.03 -4.08 -24.58
N THR A 63 -2.05 -3.86 -23.70
CA THR A 63 -1.11 -4.90 -23.21
C THR A 63 -1.52 -5.59 -21.91
N GLN A 64 -2.60 -5.15 -21.24
CA GLN A 64 -3.00 -5.70 -19.93
C GLN A 64 -3.95 -6.92 -20.00
N ASN A 65 -4.27 -7.46 -21.19
CA ASN A 65 -5.16 -8.61 -21.37
C ASN A 65 -4.51 -9.98 -21.06
N GLY A 66 -4.03 -10.14 -19.82
CA GLY A 66 -4.32 -11.31 -18.98
C GLY A 66 -4.00 -12.71 -19.51
N THR A 67 -2.98 -12.89 -20.35
CA THR A 67 -2.52 -14.23 -20.78
C THR A 67 -1.01 -14.36 -20.64
N ASN A 68 -0.58 -15.44 -19.96
CA ASN A 68 0.82 -15.70 -19.64
C ASN A 68 1.69 -15.78 -20.92
N PRO A 69 2.78 -15.00 -21.03
CA PRO A 69 3.71 -15.08 -22.17
C PRO A 69 4.45 -16.42 -22.33
N ALA A 70 4.26 -17.37 -21.40
CA ALA A 70 5.03 -18.62 -21.32
C ALA A 70 4.59 -19.74 -22.28
N ALA A 71 3.44 -19.62 -22.98
CA ALA A 71 2.84 -20.75 -23.70
C ALA A 71 2.24 -20.44 -25.10
N ALA A 72 2.43 -19.25 -25.65
CA ALA A 72 1.89 -18.88 -26.97
C ALA A 72 3.00 -18.70 -28.02
N SER A 73 3.13 -19.66 -28.95
CA SER A 73 3.94 -19.45 -30.15
C SER A 73 3.27 -18.43 -31.08
N PRO A 74 3.99 -17.39 -31.58
CA PRO A 74 3.36 -16.32 -32.33
C PRO A 74 2.89 -16.78 -33.73
N PRO A 75 1.71 -16.34 -34.22
CA PRO A 75 1.32 -16.50 -35.61
C PRO A 75 2.30 -15.76 -36.53
N ALA A 76 2.96 -16.48 -37.44
CA ALA A 76 4.09 -15.94 -38.19
C ALA A 76 3.66 -14.96 -39.31
N THR A 77 3.68 -13.65 -39.03
CA THR A 77 3.72 -12.61 -40.08
C THR A 77 4.59 -11.44 -39.67
N THR A 78 5.46 -10.98 -40.58
CA THR A 78 6.35 -9.80 -40.47
C THR A 78 7.18 -9.71 -39.17
N ALA A 79 8.42 -10.20 -39.24
CA ALA A 79 9.41 -9.95 -38.20
C ALA A 79 9.71 -8.44 -38.07
N SER A 80 9.37 -7.87 -36.92
CA SER A 80 9.94 -6.62 -36.43
C SER A 80 10.87 -6.94 -35.26
N THR A 81 11.94 -6.17 -35.14
CA THR A 81 13.15 -6.45 -34.36
C THR A 81 12.90 -6.39 -32.86
N THR A 82 12.83 -7.56 -32.20
CA THR A 82 12.75 -7.67 -30.74
C THR A 82 13.93 -7.00 -30.01
N GLY A 83 15.08 -6.87 -30.67
CA GLY A 83 16.22 -6.10 -30.16
C GLY A 83 15.95 -4.59 -30.05
N GLU A 84 15.31 -3.96 -31.05
CA GLU A 84 15.06 -2.51 -31.05
C GLU A 84 13.94 -2.12 -30.06
N ALA A 85 12.94 -2.97 -29.88
CA ALA A 85 11.92 -2.77 -28.86
C ALA A 85 12.50 -2.84 -27.43
N ASN A 86 13.46 -3.73 -27.18
CA ASN A 86 14.13 -3.81 -25.88
C ASN A 86 15.10 -2.64 -25.66
N LEU A 87 15.90 -2.26 -26.66
CA LEU A 87 16.79 -1.10 -26.59
C LEU A 87 16.04 0.23 -26.36
N SER A 88 14.84 0.38 -26.93
CA SER A 88 14.01 1.55 -26.67
C SER A 88 13.44 1.55 -25.24
N LYS A 89 12.89 0.43 -24.75
CA LYS A 89 12.45 0.32 -23.33
C LYS A 89 13.61 0.58 -22.35
N GLU A 90 14.80 0.02 -22.59
CA GLU A 90 15.97 0.22 -21.73
C GLU A 90 16.39 1.69 -21.66
N LYS A 91 16.55 2.36 -22.82
CA LYS A 91 16.86 3.80 -22.88
C LYS A 91 15.81 4.64 -22.14
N ILE A 92 14.54 4.29 -22.27
CA ILE A 92 13.42 5.01 -21.65
C ILE A 92 13.39 4.81 -20.14
N CYS A 93 13.60 3.58 -19.66
CA CYS A 93 13.40 3.22 -18.26
C CYS A 93 14.65 3.34 -17.39
N SER A 94 15.84 3.47 -17.99
CA SER A 94 17.07 3.76 -17.25
C SER A 94 16.94 5.01 -16.36
N PRO A 95 16.51 6.19 -16.85
CA PRO A 95 16.31 7.38 -16.03
C PRO A 95 14.93 7.43 -15.31
N ARG A 96 14.37 6.29 -14.88
CA ARG A 96 13.03 6.24 -14.25
C ARG A 96 12.99 7.09 -12.98
N GLN A 97 13.96 6.96 -12.09
CA GLN A 97 13.93 7.63 -10.79
C GLN A 97 14.08 9.14 -10.92
N GLU A 98 14.96 9.60 -11.80
CA GLU A 98 15.24 11.01 -12.09
C GLU A 98 14.03 11.71 -12.71
N ILE A 99 13.35 11.06 -13.66
CA ILE A 99 12.12 11.58 -14.28
C ILE A 99 10.99 11.67 -13.24
N MET A 100 10.80 10.62 -12.44
CA MET A 100 9.76 10.58 -11.40
C MET A 100 10.01 11.64 -10.32
N ALA A 101 11.25 11.76 -9.83
CA ALA A 101 11.62 12.79 -8.85
C ALA A 101 11.46 14.20 -9.40
N CYS A 102 11.82 14.43 -10.67
CA CYS A 102 11.62 15.72 -11.35
C CYS A 102 10.12 16.07 -11.47
N ILE A 103 9.30 15.12 -11.94
CA ILE A 103 7.84 15.30 -12.10
C ILE A 103 7.17 15.57 -10.74
N VAL A 104 7.51 14.81 -9.70
CA VAL A 104 6.98 15.01 -8.34
C VAL A 104 7.41 16.36 -7.77
N LYS A 105 8.67 16.76 -7.95
CA LYS A 105 9.19 18.07 -7.50
C LYS A 105 8.50 19.24 -8.20
N ALA A 106 8.28 19.14 -9.52
CA ALA A 106 7.56 20.15 -10.28
C ALA A 106 6.09 20.25 -9.82
N ALA A 107 5.40 19.11 -9.66
CA ALA A 107 4.05 19.09 -9.13
C ALA A 107 3.96 19.69 -7.72
N GLN A 108 4.92 19.42 -6.84
CA GLN A 108 4.98 20.05 -5.51
C GLN A 108 5.11 21.57 -5.56
N SER A 109 5.82 22.15 -6.53
CA SER A 109 5.87 23.61 -6.72
C SER A 109 4.54 24.14 -7.28
N ILE A 110 3.92 23.44 -8.24
CA ILE A 110 2.57 23.79 -8.72
C ILE A 110 1.54 23.77 -7.56
N PHE A 111 1.66 22.85 -6.61
CA PHE A 111 0.78 22.78 -5.44
C PHE A 111 1.11 23.76 -4.30
N LYS A 112 2.29 24.42 -4.32
CA LYS A 112 2.70 25.40 -3.29
C LYS A 112 2.60 26.85 -3.78
N ASP A 113 3.00 27.09 -5.02
CA ASP A 113 3.41 28.41 -5.51
C ASP A 113 2.45 28.97 -6.60
N SER A 114 1.48 28.17 -7.07
CA SER A 114 0.65 28.49 -8.23
C SER A 114 -0.80 28.85 -7.86
N PRO A 115 -1.47 29.77 -8.61
CA PRO A 115 -2.91 30.02 -8.48
C PRO A 115 -3.82 28.80 -8.77
N CYS A 116 -3.23 27.68 -9.20
CA CYS A 116 -3.91 26.38 -9.37
C CYS A 116 -4.50 25.81 -8.07
N VAL A 117 -3.98 26.20 -6.90
CA VAL A 117 -4.56 25.84 -5.60
C VAL A 117 -5.37 27.01 -5.08
N ALA A 118 -6.57 27.17 -5.63
CA ALA A 118 -7.53 28.18 -5.19
C ALA A 118 -8.14 27.80 -3.82
N VAL A 119 -7.41 28.10 -2.74
CA VAL A 119 -7.76 27.73 -1.36
C VAL A 119 -9.20 28.13 -1.02
N LYS A 120 -10.07 27.11 -0.95
CA LYS A 120 -11.43 27.16 -0.41
C LYS A 120 -11.65 25.92 0.41
N GLU A 121 -12.20 26.09 1.61
CA GLU A 121 -12.28 25.02 2.60
C GLU A 121 -13.27 23.91 2.22
N ASP A 122 -14.22 24.20 1.32
CA ASP A 122 -15.17 23.24 0.72
C ASP A 122 -14.60 22.57 -0.55
N ALA A 123 -13.64 21.66 -0.39
CA ALA A 123 -13.02 20.91 -1.48
C ALA A 123 -13.99 19.88 -2.11
N THR A 124 -14.82 20.32 -3.06
CA THR A 124 -15.70 19.44 -3.87
C THR A 124 -14.94 18.71 -4.97
N LEU A 125 -15.49 17.59 -5.49
CA LEU A 125 -14.92 16.77 -6.58
C LEU A 125 -14.63 17.50 -7.92
N ASN A 126 -14.94 18.80 -8.05
CA ASN A 126 -14.55 19.63 -9.20
C ASN A 126 -13.29 20.48 -8.94
N ASP A 127 -12.62 20.30 -7.80
CA ASP A 127 -11.37 20.97 -7.45
C ASP A 127 -10.26 20.64 -8.48
N GLN A 128 -9.56 21.68 -8.93
CA GLN A 128 -8.43 21.56 -9.85
C GLN A 128 -7.27 20.80 -9.20
N HIS A 129 -7.08 20.93 -7.88
CA HIS A 129 -6.05 20.18 -7.14
C HIS A 129 -6.27 18.67 -7.22
N PHE A 130 -7.52 18.21 -7.09
CA PHE A 130 -7.88 16.79 -7.23
C PHE A 130 -7.60 16.26 -8.65
N LEU A 131 -8.01 17.02 -9.68
CA LEU A 131 -7.85 16.64 -11.08
C LEU A 131 -6.37 16.63 -11.52
N LEU A 132 -5.56 17.59 -11.05
CA LEU A 132 -4.11 17.62 -11.27
C LEU A 132 -3.43 16.43 -10.58
N LYS A 133 -3.88 16.07 -9.38
CA LYS A 133 -3.38 14.88 -8.66
C LYS A 133 -3.71 13.58 -9.41
N GLU A 134 -4.95 13.40 -9.87
CA GLU A 134 -5.32 12.21 -10.66
C GLU A 134 -4.52 12.10 -11.96
N GLN A 135 -4.30 13.21 -12.69
CA GLN A 135 -3.49 13.21 -13.91
C GLN A 135 -2.01 12.91 -13.63
N LEU A 136 -1.46 13.47 -12.54
CA LEU A 136 -0.11 13.18 -12.06
C LEU A 136 0.05 11.70 -11.71
N GLU A 137 -0.85 11.15 -10.90
CA GLU A 137 -0.85 9.74 -10.47
C GLU A 137 -1.05 8.79 -11.65
N ALA A 138 -1.86 9.15 -12.65
CA ALA A 138 -2.00 8.39 -13.89
C ALA A 138 -0.70 8.35 -14.71
N ILE A 139 -0.06 9.50 -14.95
CA ILE A 139 1.22 9.57 -15.71
C ILE A 139 2.32 8.79 -14.99
N ILE A 140 2.48 9.01 -13.68
CA ILE A 140 3.46 8.33 -12.82
C ILE A 140 3.21 6.82 -12.82
N GLY A 141 1.98 6.38 -12.56
CA GLY A 141 1.62 4.96 -12.51
C GLY A 141 1.75 4.24 -13.85
N GLN A 142 1.37 4.88 -14.96
CA GLN A 142 1.52 4.30 -16.30
C GLN A 142 2.99 4.17 -16.70
N TYR A 143 3.82 5.17 -16.39
CA TYR A 143 5.26 5.12 -16.67
C TYR A 143 5.97 4.06 -15.81
N ASP A 144 5.61 3.96 -14.53
CA ASP A 144 6.13 2.93 -13.63
C ASP A 144 5.73 1.51 -14.05
N VAL A 145 4.46 1.28 -14.42
CA VAL A 145 4.00 -0.02 -14.95
C VAL A 145 4.67 -0.36 -16.28
N PHE A 146 4.87 0.62 -17.18
CA PHE A 146 5.63 0.38 -18.41
C PHE A 146 7.08 -0.02 -18.12
N CYS A 147 7.73 0.62 -17.15
CA CYS A 147 9.11 0.38 -16.78
C CYS A 147 9.35 -0.74 -15.76
N ALA A 148 8.29 -1.33 -15.20
CA ALA A 148 8.38 -2.47 -14.30
C ALA A 148 9.17 -3.63 -14.91
N HIS A 149 9.90 -4.34 -14.05
CA HIS A 149 10.53 -5.62 -14.34
C HIS A 149 9.46 -6.72 -14.41
N PRO A 150 9.53 -7.71 -15.31
CA PRO A 150 8.45 -8.69 -15.47
C PRO A 150 8.03 -9.41 -14.17
N CYS A 151 8.97 -9.70 -13.27
CA CYS A 151 8.67 -10.32 -11.97
C CYS A 151 7.71 -9.50 -11.10
N ARG A 152 7.68 -8.16 -11.23
CA ARG A 152 6.76 -7.30 -10.47
C ARG A 152 5.30 -7.58 -10.79
N ILE A 153 5.02 -8.10 -11.99
CA ILE A 153 3.67 -8.46 -12.42
C ILE A 153 3.29 -9.86 -11.89
N SER A 154 4.23 -10.80 -11.85
CA SER A 154 3.96 -12.19 -11.43
C SER A 154 4.12 -12.45 -9.93
N LEU A 155 4.89 -11.64 -9.19
CA LEU A 155 5.34 -11.96 -7.83
C LEU A 155 4.23 -12.38 -6.85
N LEU A 156 3.06 -11.75 -6.90
CA LEU A 156 1.94 -12.11 -6.01
C LEU A 156 1.32 -13.46 -6.38
N ASP A 157 1.34 -13.84 -7.65
CA ASP A 157 0.90 -15.16 -8.12
C ASP A 157 1.99 -16.22 -7.89
N ASP A 158 3.27 -15.86 -8.03
CA ASP A 158 4.42 -16.72 -7.68
C ASP A 158 4.49 -17.01 -6.17
N MET A 159 4.10 -16.03 -5.33
CA MET A 159 3.91 -16.19 -3.88
C MET A 159 2.66 -17.02 -3.56
N ARG A 160 1.53 -16.79 -4.23
CA ARG A 160 0.34 -17.62 -4.06
C ARG A 160 0.61 -19.07 -4.44
N ALA A 161 1.38 -19.31 -5.50
CA ALA A 161 1.83 -20.64 -5.90
C ALA A 161 2.71 -21.32 -4.84
N CYS A 162 3.35 -20.60 -3.91
CA CYS A 162 4.05 -21.23 -2.78
C CYS A 162 3.11 -21.94 -1.80
N TYR A 163 1.84 -21.55 -1.69
CA TYR A 163 0.86 -22.27 -0.87
C TYR A 163 0.56 -23.63 -1.50
N SER A 164 0.17 -23.64 -2.78
CA SER A 164 -0.12 -24.88 -3.51
C SER A 164 1.09 -25.80 -3.72
N LYS A 165 2.33 -25.27 -3.70
CA LYS A 165 3.58 -26.07 -3.69
C LYS A 165 3.85 -26.77 -2.34
N ASN A 166 3.11 -26.41 -1.30
CA ASN A 166 3.19 -26.96 0.06
C ASN A 166 1.87 -27.61 0.48
N ASP A 167 1.02 -27.98 -0.49
CA ASP A 167 -0.31 -28.57 -0.30
C ASP A 167 -1.31 -27.71 0.53
N LEU A 168 -1.08 -26.39 0.59
CA LEU A 168 -1.95 -25.42 1.29
C LEU A 168 -2.90 -24.68 0.34
N ASP A 169 -4.06 -24.25 0.85
CA ASP A 169 -5.03 -23.46 0.09
C ASP A 169 -4.44 -22.09 -0.34
N PRO A 170 -4.34 -21.80 -1.66
CA PRO A 170 -3.87 -20.51 -2.15
C PRO A 170 -4.76 -19.31 -1.78
N GLN A 171 -6.00 -19.50 -1.33
CA GLN A 171 -6.85 -18.39 -0.85
C GLN A 171 -6.39 -17.81 0.50
N LEU A 172 -5.61 -18.58 1.28
CA LEU A 172 -4.95 -18.09 2.50
C LEU A 172 -3.84 -17.06 2.19
N PHE A 173 -3.43 -16.88 0.92
CA PHE A 173 -2.55 -15.79 0.51
C PHE A 173 -3.34 -14.55 0.10
N MET A 174 -3.38 -13.56 1.00
CA MET A 174 -4.11 -12.29 0.85
C MET A 174 -5.62 -12.52 0.67
N THR A 175 -6.27 -13.02 1.73
CA THR A 175 -7.74 -13.13 1.80
C THR A 175 -8.42 -11.81 1.44
N ALA A 176 -9.48 -11.88 0.62
CA ALA A 176 -10.23 -10.69 0.21
C ALA A 176 -10.91 -9.99 1.40
N ASP A 177 -11.38 -10.77 2.36
CA ASP A 177 -11.92 -10.29 3.62
C ASP A 177 -10.80 -9.97 4.61
N SER A 178 -10.91 -8.80 5.26
CA SER A 178 -9.94 -8.34 6.26
C SER A 178 -9.80 -9.30 7.44
N SER A 179 -10.92 -9.93 7.81
CA SER A 179 -11.07 -10.73 9.04
C SER A 179 -11.06 -12.24 8.77
N GLY A 180 -10.65 -12.65 7.56
CA GLY A 180 -10.62 -14.05 7.14
C GLY A 180 -9.56 -14.91 7.86
N PRO A 181 -9.66 -16.25 7.74
CA PRO A 181 -8.68 -17.17 8.31
C PRO A 181 -7.32 -17.02 7.64
N VAL A 182 -6.28 -16.72 8.43
CA VAL A 182 -4.90 -16.54 7.95
C VAL A 182 -4.15 -17.87 7.82
N ILE A 183 -4.49 -18.88 8.63
CA ILE A 183 -3.81 -20.18 8.67
C ILE A 183 -4.78 -21.38 8.62
N GLY A 184 -6.00 -21.18 8.11
CA GLY A 184 -7.09 -22.16 8.11
C GLY A 184 -8.25 -21.79 9.05
N ALA A 185 -9.44 -22.31 8.77
CA ALA A 185 -10.65 -22.14 9.58
C ALA A 185 -10.95 -23.37 10.47
N THR A 186 -10.45 -24.54 10.10
CA THR A 186 -10.67 -25.81 10.82
C THR A 186 -9.40 -26.31 11.51
N ALA A 187 -9.58 -27.16 12.54
CA ALA A 187 -8.45 -27.77 13.25
C ALA A 187 -7.56 -28.67 12.36
N TYR A 188 -8.08 -29.14 11.22
CA TYR A 188 -7.30 -29.86 10.22
C TYR A 188 -6.39 -28.90 9.43
N GLU A 189 -6.97 -27.86 8.82
CA GLU A 189 -6.23 -26.86 8.03
C GLU A 189 -5.16 -26.14 8.87
N VAL A 190 -5.47 -25.81 10.13
CA VAL A 190 -4.52 -25.18 11.07
C VAL A 190 -3.40 -26.13 11.48
N GLU A 191 -3.64 -27.44 11.53
CA GLU A 191 -2.58 -28.42 11.77
C GLU A 191 -1.66 -28.53 10.55
N GLU A 192 -2.26 -28.71 9.37
CA GLU A 192 -1.60 -28.84 8.05
C GLU A 192 -0.77 -27.58 7.68
N PHE A 193 -1.33 -26.38 7.86
CA PHE A 193 -0.62 -25.12 7.65
C PHE A 193 0.60 -24.99 8.56
N CYS A 194 0.44 -25.27 9.85
CA CYS A 194 1.54 -25.13 10.80
C CYS A 194 2.68 -26.13 10.53
N GLN A 195 2.36 -27.35 10.05
CA GLN A 195 3.37 -28.34 9.65
C GLN A 195 4.18 -27.89 8.43
N HIS A 196 3.54 -27.26 7.43
CA HIS A 196 4.20 -26.77 6.21
C HIS A 196 4.71 -25.32 6.29
N SER A 197 4.61 -24.67 7.45
CA SER A 197 4.91 -23.25 7.61
C SER A 197 6.36 -22.88 7.27
N GLU A 198 7.35 -23.69 7.64
CA GLU A 198 8.77 -23.42 7.36
C GLU A 198 9.11 -23.52 5.86
N SER A 199 8.58 -24.53 5.18
CA SER A 199 8.77 -24.72 3.73
C SER A 199 7.98 -23.70 2.90
N LEU A 200 6.79 -23.29 3.37
CA LEU A 200 6.07 -22.14 2.83
C LEU A 200 6.90 -20.86 2.91
N TYR A 201 7.42 -20.48 4.09
CA TYR A 201 8.23 -19.26 4.24
C TYR A 201 9.56 -19.32 3.48
N THR A 202 10.13 -20.51 3.30
CA THR A 202 11.30 -20.70 2.44
C THR A 202 10.96 -20.39 0.98
N CYS A 203 9.84 -20.89 0.47
CA CYS A 203 9.36 -20.58 -0.89
C CYS A 203 9.00 -19.09 -1.04
N LEU A 204 8.27 -18.49 -0.10
CA LEU A 204 7.90 -17.06 -0.15
C LEU A 204 9.13 -16.14 -0.14
N ARG A 205 10.16 -16.45 0.66
CA ARG A 205 11.44 -15.72 0.63
C ARG A 205 12.16 -15.90 -0.71
N GLN A 206 12.19 -17.10 -1.27
CA GLN A 206 12.79 -17.32 -2.60
C GLN A 206 12.08 -16.49 -3.68
N SER A 207 10.75 -16.49 -3.75
CA SER A 207 10.00 -15.66 -4.70
C SER A 207 10.26 -14.15 -4.52
N ARG A 208 10.42 -13.68 -3.27
CA ARG A 208 10.85 -12.29 -2.98
C ARG A 208 12.25 -12.02 -3.51
N ASP A 209 13.20 -12.92 -3.25
CA ASP A 209 14.62 -12.71 -3.52
C ASP A 209 14.97 -12.91 -5.01
N ASP A 210 14.21 -13.73 -5.74
CA ASP A 210 14.26 -13.87 -7.20
C ASP A 210 13.73 -12.62 -7.94
N CYS A 211 12.97 -11.75 -7.27
CA CYS A 211 12.38 -10.56 -7.87
C CYS A 211 13.01 -9.26 -7.35
N GLN A 212 13.86 -8.62 -8.17
CA GLN A 212 14.56 -7.37 -7.80
C GLN A 212 13.63 -6.21 -7.38
N GLU A 213 12.40 -6.14 -7.90
CA GLU A 213 11.39 -5.13 -7.53
C GLU A 213 10.43 -5.60 -6.41
N SER A 214 10.72 -6.72 -5.74
CA SER A 214 9.86 -7.25 -4.66
C SER A 214 9.66 -6.27 -3.52
N HIS A 215 10.67 -5.45 -3.20
CA HIS A 215 10.55 -4.38 -2.22
C HIS A 215 9.42 -3.39 -2.58
N VAL A 216 9.28 -3.00 -3.85
CA VAL A 216 8.20 -2.12 -4.34
C VAL A 216 6.84 -2.80 -4.22
N VAL A 217 6.73 -4.06 -4.67
CA VAL A 217 5.47 -4.81 -4.62
C VAL A 217 5.01 -5.01 -3.18
N LEU A 218 5.87 -5.59 -2.34
CA LEU A 218 5.53 -5.96 -0.97
C LEU A 218 5.28 -4.73 -0.08
N SER A 219 6.03 -3.64 -0.30
CA SER A 219 5.76 -2.35 0.36
C SER A 219 4.52 -1.62 -0.16
N SER A 220 3.97 -2.00 -1.32
CA SER A 220 2.67 -1.47 -1.78
C SER A 220 1.45 -2.17 -1.16
N ILE A 221 1.60 -3.43 -0.69
CA ILE A 221 0.46 -4.27 -0.22
C ILE A 221 0.40 -4.53 1.29
N GLY A 222 1.45 -4.24 2.05
CA GLY A 222 1.49 -4.48 3.51
C GLY A 222 2.44 -5.58 3.97
N LEU A 223 3.12 -6.28 3.06
CA LEU A 223 3.62 -7.63 3.32
C LEU A 223 5.11 -7.67 3.70
N ASP A 224 5.40 -7.70 5.00
CA ASP A 224 6.71 -8.09 5.53
C ASP A 224 6.70 -9.59 5.90
N LEU A 225 7.44 -10.41 5.13
CA LEU A 225 7.49 -11.86 5.32
C LEU A 225 8.08 -12.28 6.68
N ASP A 226 9.00 -11.49 7.23
CA ASP A 226 9.71 -11.81 8.47
C ASP A 226 8.94 -11.35 9.71
N LEU A 227 7.97 -10.45 9.57
CA LEU A 227 6.91 -10.19 10.56
C LEU A 227 5.76 -11.18 10.42
N MET A 228 5.32 -11.49 9.19
CA MET A 228 4.29 -12.48 8.90
C MET A 228 4.66 -13.86 9.49
N ASN A 229 5.91 -14.30 9.33
CA ASN A 229 6.43 -15.54 9.91
C ASN A 229 6.36 -15.54 11.45
N LYS A 230 6.76 -14.46 12.12
CA LYS A 230 6.60 -14.33 13.59
C LYS A 230 5.12 -14.37 14.01
N GLY A 231 4.24 -13.76 13.23
CA GLY A 231 2.80 -13.81 13.44
C GLY A 231 2.27 -15.25 13.38
N VAL A 232 2.60 -15.98 12.31
CA VAL A 232 2.29 -17.41 12.17
C VAL A 232 2.85 -18.25 13.32
N GLN A 233 4.10 -18.00 13.76
CA GLN A 233 4.67 -18.70 14.91
C GLN A 233 3.88 -18.46 16.21
N VAL A 234 3.31 -17.27 16.41
CA VAL A 234 2.42 -16.97 17.55
C VAL A 234 1.11 -17.75 17.46
N LEU A 235 0.50 -17.82 16.28
CA LEU A 235 -0.77 -18.55 16.04
C LEU A 235 -0.58 -20.07 16.15
N CYS A 236 0.45 -20.61 15.49
CA CYS A 236 0.77 -22.04 15.51
C CYS A 236 1.20 -22.56 16.89
N ALA A 237 1.70 -21.68 17.77
CA ALA A 237 2.00 -22.01 19.16
C ALA A 237 0.75 -22.12 20.06
N ASP A 238 -0.42 -21.68 19.61
CA ASP A 238 -1.69 -21.78 20.33
C ASP A 238 -2.88 -21.96 19.37
N LYS A 239 -2.85 -23.09 18.65
CA LYS A 239 -3.88 -23.47 17.66
C LYS A 239 -5.32 -23.44 18.24
N PRO A 240 -5.58 -23.89 19.48
CA PRO A 240 -6.92 -23.79 20.08
C PRO A 240 -7.38 -22.34 20.30
N ALA A 241 -6.51 -21.47 20.84
CA ALA A 241 -6.84 -20.05 20.99
C ALA A 241 -7.06 -19.38 19.64
N TYR A 242 -6.31 -19.77 18.60
CA TYR A 242 -6.51 -19.24 17.25
C TYR A 242 -7.88 -19.60 16.68
N LEU A 243 -8.28 -20.88 16.76
CA LEU A 243 -9.60 -21.32 16.29
C LEU A 243 -10.74 -20.63 17.03
N GLN A 244 -10.63 -20.44 18.36
CA GLN A 244 -11.60 -19.66 19.13
C GLN A 244 -11.61 -18.17 18.73
N SER A 245 -10.45 -17.62 18.36
CA SER A 245 -10.34 -16.21 17.96
C SER A 245 -11.07 -15.86 16.68
N LEU A 246 -11.36 -16.85 15.80
CA LEU A 246 -12.13 -16.65 14.58
C LEU A 246 -13.56 -16.17 14.91
N GLY A 247 -14.28 -16.86 15.80
CA GLY A 247 -15.64 -16.47 16.20
C GLY A 247 -15.68 -15.09 16.88
N CYS A 248 -14.72 -14.82 17.77
CA CYS A 248 -14.59 -13.52 18.41
C CYS A 248 -14.38 -12.39 17.39
N PHE A 249 -13.49 -12.57 16.40
CA PHE A 249 -13.01 -11.51 15.52
C PHE A 249 -13.75 -11.37 14.17
N ASP A 250 -14.61 -12.32 13.79
CA ASP A 250 -15.50 -12.25 12.61
C ASP A 250 -16.31 -10.95 12.55
N SER A 251 -16.86 -10.52 13.69
CA SER A 251 -17.76 -9.37 13.78
C SER A 251 -17.11 -8.13 14.42
N HIS A 252 -16.92 -7.09 13.60
CA HIS A 252 -16.57 -5.75 14.08
C HIS A 252 -17.78 -5.01 14.68
N THR A 253 -17.55 -4.26 15.75
CA THR A 253 -18.49 -3.29 16.35
C THR A 253 -18.09 -1.83 15.93
N LYS A 254 -18.68 -0.75 16.52
CA LYS A 254 -18.48 0.73 16.25
C LYS A 254 -17.56 1.76 17.10
N GLU A 255 -16.68 1.64 18.15
CA GLU A 255 -15.20 -0.29 19.73
C GLU A 255 -14.17 -1.47 19.09
N VAL A 256 -14.47 -2.38 18.10
CA VAL A 256 -13.66 -2.82 16.90
C VAL A 256 -13.47 -1.92 15.57
N GLU A 257 -14.39 -1.11 15.02
CA GLU A 257 -14.22 -0.12 13.90
C GLU A 257 -13.39 1.18 14.15
N HIS A 258 -13.77 2.06 15.08
CA HIS A 258 -13.42 3.49 15.00
C HIS A 258 -11.92 3.87 15.12
N CYS A 259 -11.06 3.14 15.85
CA CYS A 259 -9.59 3.38 15.82
C CYS A 259 -8.92 2.66 14.63
N GLN A 260 -9.63 1.80 13.87
CA GLN A 260 -9.22 1.52 12.48
C GLN A 260 -9.15 2.86 11.73
N SER A 261 -10.21 3.65 11.86
CA SER A 261 -10.31 4.99 11.26
C SER A 261 -9.33 5.98 11.89
N ILE A 262 -9.17 6.03 13.22
CA ILE A 262 -8.15 6.90 13.86
C ILE A 262 -6.76 6.54 13.33
N LYS A 263 -6.30 5.28 13.40
CA LYS A 263 -4.94 4.96 12.96
C LYS A 263 -4.71 5.25 11.50
N TYR A 264 -5.66 4.94 10.61
CA TYR A 264 -5.53 5.30 9.19
C TYR A 264 -5.34 6.82 9.02
N ARG A 265 -6.17 7.63 9.68
CA ARG A 265 -6.09 9.10 9.64
C ARG A 265 -4.78 9.62 10.25
N THR A 266 -4.39 9.11 11.42
CA THR A 266 -3.20 9.57 12.16
C THR A 266 -1.91 9.19 11.42
N ILE A 267 -1.82 7.99 10.85
CA ILE A 267 -0.67 7.59 10.03
C ILE A 267 -0.60 8.43 8.75
N LEU A 268 -1.73 8.64 8.05
CA LEU A 268 -1.76 9.49 6.85
C LEU A 268 -1.34 10.93 7.18
N ALA A 269 -1.88 11.51 8.27
CA ALA A 269 -1.52 12.85 8.74
C ALA A 269 -0.04 12.94 9.15
N MET A 270 0.50 11.92 9.81
CA MET A 270 1.91 11.83 10.21
C MET A 270 2.84 11.76 8.99
N VAL A 271 2.49 11.01 7.93
CA VAL A 271 3.28 10.98 6.69
C VAL A 271 3.28 12.32 5.97
N ILE A 272 2.13 13.00 5.93
CA ILE A 272 2.03 14.36 5.39
C ILE A 272 2.88 15.32 6.24
N LYS A 273 2.80 15.24 7.58
CA LYS A 273 3.58 16.06 8.52
C LYS A 273 5.09 15.83 8.33
N ALA A 274 5.55 14.58 8.27
CA ALA A 274 6.95 14.23 8.02
C ALA A 274 7.48 14.78 6.70
N ARG A 275 6.75 14.58 5.59
CA ARG A 275 7.11 15.06 4.25
C ARG A 275 7.04 16.59 4.09
N THR A 276 6.31 17.30 4.96
CA THR A 276 6.19 18.77 4.92
C THR A 276 7.05 19.51 5.93
N GLN A 277 7.48 18.85 7.01
CA GLN A 277 8.24 19.46 8.12
C GLN A 277 9.70 19.00 8.20
N SER A 278 10.19 18.22 7.22
CA SER A 278 11.57 17.73 7.15
C SER A 278 12.05 17.05 8.43
N TRP A 279 11.24 16.13 8.94
CA TRP A 279 11.52 15.39 10.17
C TRP A 279 12.81 14.58 10.06
N THR A 280 13.52 14.44 11.19
CA THR A 280 14.59 13.44 11.29
C THR A 280 14.01 12.03 11.36
N GLU A 281 14.81 11.04 10.96
CA GLU A 281 14.49 9.61 11.09
C GLU A 281 14.06 9.26 12.53
N GLU A 282 14.76 9.80 13.55
CA GLU A 282 14.41 9.63 14.95
C GLU A 282 13.04 10.23 15.29
N GLN A 283 12.76 11.48 14.91
CA GLN A 283 11.46 12.12 15.14
C GLN A 283 10.31 11.32 14.51
N TYR A 284 10.54 10.84 13.29
CA TYR A 284 9.59 10.01 12.58
C TYR A 284 9.34 8.68 13.30
N TYR A 285 10.37 7.94 13.69
CA TYR A 285 10.22 6.70 14.45
C TYR A 285 9.57 6.92 15.82
N GLN A 286 9.87 8.03 16.53
CA GLN A 286 9.23 8.34 17.81
C GLN A 286 7.71 8.51 17.66
N GLU A 287 7.24 9.35 16.72
CA GLU A 287 5.79 9.52 16.52
C GLU A 287 5.12 8.26 15.95
N VAL A 288 5.76 7.51 15.04
CA VAL A 288 5.25 6.23 14.53
C VAL A 288 5.06 5.22 15.65
N CYS A 289 6.04 5.07 16.55
CA CYS A 289 5.95 4.15 17.67
C CYS A 289 4.82 4.54 18.63
N GLY A 290 4.66 5.83 18.95
CA GLY A 290 3.54 6.33 19.75
C GLY A 290 2.18 5.98 19.13
N VAL A 291 2.01 6.18 17.81
CA VAL A 291 0.78 5.85 17.07
C VAL A 291 0.51 4.34 17.01
N ILE A 292 1.55 3.51 16.85
CA ILE A 292 1.40 2.04 16.87
C ILE A 292 0.95 1.56 18.25
N LEU A 293 1.57 2.04 19.33
CA LEU A 293 1.27 1.59 20.69
C LEU A 293 -0.08 2.10 21.17
N SER A 294 -0.40 3.36 20.90
CA SER A 294 -1.74 3.92 21.12
C SER A 294 -2.81 3.11 20.41
N HIS A 295 -2.57 2.61 19.19
CA HIS A 295 -3.52 1.76 18.46
C HIS A 295 -3.68 0.35 19.03
N ILE A 296 -2.60 -0.26 19.53
CA ILE A 296 -2.68 -1.58 20.19
C ILE A 296 -3.48 -1.47 21.50
N GLN A 297 -3.29 -0.38 22.26
CA GLN A 297 -4.05 -0.13 23.48
C GLN A 297 -5.50 0.31 23.22
N CYS A 298 -5.72 1.17 22.20
CA CYS A 298 -7.01 1.46 21.56
C CYS A 298 -7.82 0.15 21.51
N ASP A 299 -7.28 -0.87 20.86
CA ASP A 299 -7.99 -2.11 20.54
C ASP A 299 -8.16 -3.16 21.63
N LEU A 300 -7.10 -3.45 22.40
CA LEU A 300 -7.17 -4.55 23.37
C LEU A 300 -8.25 -4.26 24.41
N THR A 301 -8.32 -3.02 24.89
CA THR A 301 -9.39 -2.44 25.71
C THR A 301 -10.79 -2.68 25.13
N ALA A 302 -10.89 -2.84 23.83
CA ALA A 302 -12.12 -2.67 23.07
C ALA A 302 -12.68 -4.01 22.53
N TRP A 303 -11.84 -5.00 22.25
CA TRP A 303 -12.29 -6.41 22.27
C TRP A 303 -12.59 -6.89 23.69
N GLU A 304 -11.82 -6.44 24.69
CA GLU A 304 -12.16 -6.65 26.11
C GLU A 304 -13.56 -6.07 26.43
N ALA A 305 -13.92 -4.93 25.85
CA ALA A 305 -15.25 -4.33 25.97
C ALA A 305 -16.35 -4.99 25.09
N LYS A 306 -16.03 -5.88 24.14
CA LYS A 306 -17.04 -6.59 23.32
C LYS A 306 -17.89 -7.53 24.18
N GLY A 307 -17.28 -8.17 25.19
CA GLY A 307 -17.98 -9.01 26.17
C GLY A 307 -18.65 -10.27 25.60
N ASP A 308 -18.19 -10.73 24.44
CA ASP A 308 -18.73 -11.87 23.69
C ASP A 308 -18.26 -13.22 24.25
N GLU A 309 -19.03 -14.30 24.08
CA GLU A 309 -18.69 -15.61 24.67
C GLU A 309 -17.40 -16.22 24.05
N ASP A 310 -17.15 -15.96 22.76
CA ASP A 310 -15.90 -16.35 22.08
C ASP A 310 -14.70 -15.45 22.43
N CYS A 311 -14.95 -14.24 22.92
CA CYS A 311 -13.91 -13.25 23.25
C CYS A 311 -13.35 -13.43 24.67
N THR A 312 -12.96 -14.67 24.97
CA THR A 312 -12.36 -15.04 26.27
C THR A 312 -10.99 -14.39 26.49
N GLU A 313 -10.52 -14.40 27.75
CA GLU A 313 -9.16 -13.96 28.09
C GLU A 313 -8.08 -14.70 27.27
N THR A 314 -8.30 -15.97 26.91
CA THR A 314 -7.41 -16.74 26.01
C THR A 314 -7.32 -16.09 24.62
N THR A 315 -8.46 -15.82 24.00
CA THR A 315 -8.57 -15.13 22.70
C THR A 315 -7.90 -13.76 22.71
N LEU A 316 -8.14 -12.99 23.77
CA LEU A 316 -7.61 -11.63 23.95
C LEU A 316 -6.10 -11.64 24.19
N ASN A 317 -5.59 -12.60 24.97
CA ASN A 317 -4.16 -12.78 25.20
C ASN A 317 -3.42 -13.27 23.94
N LEU A 318 -4.04 -14.09 23.07
CA LEU A 318 -3.47 -14.39 21.76
C LEU A 318 -3.35 -13.12 20.91
N LYS A 319 -4.38 -12.26 20.89
CA LYS A 319 -4.34 -10.98 20.16
C LYS A 319 -3.24 -10.06 20.70
N ARG A 320 -3.14 -9.91 22.03
CA ARG A 320 -2.07 -9.15 22.71
C ARG A 320 -0.68 -9.68 22.36
N LYS A 321 -0.48 -11.01 22.44
CA LYS A 321 0.78 -11.69 22.08
C LYS A 321 1.14 -11.46 20.61
N LEU A 322 0.17 -11.51 19.69
CA LEU A 322 0.37 -11.24 18.27
C LEU A 322 0.78 -9.77 18.04
N HIS A 323 -0.03 -8.81 18.51
CA HIS A 323 0.26 -7.38 18.44
C HIS A 323 1.67 -7.06 18.94
N CYS A 324 2.03 -7.57 20.13
CA CYS A 324 3.31 -7.33 20.77
C CYS A 324 4.51 -7.96 20.06
N THR A 325 4.33 -9.15 19.48
CA THR A 325 5.37 -9.81 18.67
C THR A 325 5.68 -9.04 17.38
N LEU A 326 4.71 -8.27 16.87
CA LEU A 326 4.83 -7.46 15.66
C LEU A 326 5.35 -6.03 15.91
N ILE A 327 5.52 -5.59 17.16
CA ILE A 327 6.08 -4.25 17.48
C ILE A 327 7.53 -4.15 16.96
N PRO A 328 7.91 -3.10 16.19
CA PRO A 328 9.28 -2.90 15.71
C PRO A 328 10.30 -2.85 16.85
N LYS A 329 11.51 -3.40 16.65
CA LYS A 329 12.60 -3.36 17.65
C LYS A 329 12.96 -1.92 18.05
N GLN A 330 12.87 -0.98 17.11
CA GLN A 330 13.02 0.46 17.32
C GLN A 330 12.03 0.94 18.40
N CYS A 331 10.74 0.59 18.29
CA CYS A 331 9.72 0.92 19.27
C CYS A 331 9.90 0.19 20.61
N GLN A 332 10.33 -1.08 20.60
CA GLN A 332 10.71 -1.80 21.82
C GLN A 332 11.86 -1.10 22.56
N THR A 333 12.73 -0.37 21.85
CA THR A 333 13.86 0.37 22.41
C THR A 333 13.45 1.77 22.88
N SER A 334 12.78 2.56 22.04
CA SER A 334 12.42 3.96 22.33
C SER A 334 11.24 4.10 23.30
N HIS A 335 10.28 3.18 23.24
CA HIS A 335 9.03 3.22 24.02
C HIS A 335 8.93 2.03 25.01
N ASN A 336 10.06 1.49 25.47
CA ASN A 336 10.15 0.28 26.30
C ASN A 336 9.10 0.23 27.45
N ALA A 337 8.92 1.32 28.19
CA ALA A 337 7.94 1.39 29.28
C ALA A 337 6.48 1.19 28.80
N THR A 338 6.07 1.86 27.73
CA THR A 338 4.71 1.73 27.14
C THR A 338 4.52 0.38 26.45
N VAL A 339 5.57 -0.14 25.81
CA VAL A 339 5.58 -1.51 25.26
C VAL A 339 5.39 -2.53 26.37
N ALA A 340 6.13 -2.41 27.47
CA ALA A 340 5.98 -3.28 28.63
C ALA A 340 4.58 -3.17 29.24
N GLU A 341 4.03 -1.96 29.41
CA GLU A 341 2.67 -1.74 29.91
C GLU A 341 1.64 -2.49 29.05
N VAL A 342 1.55 -2.16 27.75
CA VAL A 342 0.57 -2.73 26.82
C VAL A 342 0.71 -4.25 26.68
N CYS A 343 1.94 -4.77 26.68
CA CYS A 343 2.22 -6.19 26.49
C CYS A 343 2.19 -7.03 27.76
N THR A 344 2.18 -6.43 28.95
CA THR A 344 2.09 -7.13 30.25
C THR A 344 0.77 -6.92 30.97
N MET A 345 -0.25 -6.35 30.31
CA MET A 345 -1.64 -6.25 30.82
C MET A 345 -2.29 -7.63 31.01
N GLN A 346 -1.90 -8.37 32.04
CA GLN A 346 -2.57 -9.59 32.48
C GLN A 346 -3.82 -9.23 33.30
N GLY A 347 -5.00 -9.38 32.69
CA GLY A 347 -6.26 -9.70 33.36
C GLY A 347 -6.69 -8.81 34.55
N ARG A 348 -6.30 -7.54 34.63
CA ARG A 348 -6.61 -6.66 35.78
C ARG A 348 -8.05 -6.12 35.78
N SER A 349 -9.00 -7.05 35.90
CA SER A 349 -10.43 -6.77 36.13
C SER A 349 -10.68 -6.26 37.57
N THR A 350 -10.16 -5.05 37.88
CA THR A 350 -10.37 -4.38 39.17
C THR A 350 -10.56 -2.86 39.02
N GLY A 351 -11.59 -2.46 38.27
CA GLY A 351 -12.33 -1.20 38.47
C GLY A 351 -11.65 0.15 38.15
N VAL A 352 -12.50 1.07 37.65
CA VAL A 352 -12.29 2.54 37.51
C VAL A 352 -11.66 3.05 36.19
N LYS A 353 -12.57 3.30 35.24
CA LYS A 353 -12.70 4.51 34.38
C LYS A 353 -11.73 4.80 33.20
N VAL A 354 -12.31 4.60 32.01
CA VAL A 354 -12.34 5.50 30.82
C VAL A 354 -11.14 5.46 29.86
N ILE A 355 -11.47 5.71 28.57
CA ILE A 355 -10.65 5.90 27.35
C ILE A 355 -10.49 4.64 26.46
N GLN A 356 -11.40 4.53 25.48
CA GLN A 356 -11.17 4.40 24.00
C GLN A 356 -10.04 3.45 23.49
N HIS A 357 -10.16 2.52 22.50
CA HIS A 357 -11.09 2.29 21.35
C HIS A 357 -10.44 1.43 20.20
N TRP A 358 -10.91 0.31 19.59
CA TRP A 358 -10.68 -0.31 18.21
C TRP A 358 -9.29 -0.62 17.43
N VAL A 359 -9.10 -1.76 16.67
CA VAL A 359 -7.96 -2.07 15.67
C VAL A 359 -8.39 -2.52 14.27
N PHE A 360 -7.57 -2.20 13.24
CA PHE A 360 -7.26 -3.14 12.11
C PHE A 360 -5.96 -2.82 11.33
N VAL A 361 -5.49 -1.57 11.33
CA VAL A 361 -4.51 -1.05 10.33
C VAL A 361 -3.04 -1.42 10.66
N ILE A 362 -2.74 -2.69 10.96
CA ILE A 362 -1.38 -3.10 11.39
C ILE A 362 -0.41 -3.22 10.21
N LEU A 363 -0.75 -3.95 9.15
CA LEU A 363 0.15 -4.17 8.01
C LEU A 363 0.44 -2.87 7.21
N LEU A 364 -0.56 -1.99 7.05
CA LEU A 364 -0.39 -0.70 6.37
C LEU A 364 0.62 0.25 7.05
N SER A 365 1.01 -0.03 8.31
CA SER A 365 1.91 0.83 9.09
C SER A 365 3.36 0.76 8.59
N PHE A 366 3.81 -0.43 8.19
CA PHE A 366 5.21 -0.69 7.85
C PHE A 366 5.60 -0.09 6.49
N LEU A 367 4.61 0.13 5.62
CA LEU A 367 4.78 0.64 4.26
C LEU A 367 5.18 2.11 4.22
N LEU A 368 4.57 2.89 5.10
CA LEU A 368 4.72 4.33 5.13
C LEU A 368 6.00 4.75 5.88
N VAL A 369 6.58 3.84 6.67
CA VAL A 369 7.95 3.92 7.19
C VAL A 369 8.95 3.72 6.06
N ARG A 370 8.88 2.59 5.35
CA ARG A 370 9.88 2.21 4.34
C ARG A 370 9.85 3.13 3.09
N SER A 371 8.66 3.59 2.68
CA SER A 371 8.52 4.61 1.62
C SER A 371 8.79 6.05 2.08
N ALA A 372 9.16 6.26 3.35
CA ALA A 372 9.84 7.47 3.79
C ALA A 372 11.37 7.33 3.67
N GLU A 373 11.94 6.17 4.00
CA GLU A 373 13.38 5.89 3.87
C GLU A 373 13.85 6.05 2.41
N GLU A 374 13.17 5.42 1.44
CA GLU A 374 13.51 5.50 0.01
C GLU A 374 13.39 6.92 -0.60
N TYR A 375 12.62 7.81 0.05
CA TYR A 375 12.42 9.21 -0.36
C TYR A 375 13.12 10.24 0.55
N SER A 376 13.89 9.79 1.56
CA SER A 376 14.66 10.65 2.48
C SER A 376 16.18 10.43 2.37
N LEU A 377 16.60 9.44 1.58
CA LEU A 377 18.01 9.14 1.27
C LEU A 377 18.43 9.63 -0.14
N ASN A 378 17.57 10.42 -0.80
CA ASN A 378 17.79 11.11 -2.08
C ASN A 378 17.28 12.56 -2.01
#